data_AF-A0A0A9C2R8-F1
#
_entry.id   AF-A0A0A9C2R8-F1
#
_cell.length_a   1.000
_cell.length_b   1.000
_cell.length_c   1.000
_cell.angle_alpha   90.00
_cell.angle_beta   90.00
_cell.angle_gamma   90.00
#
_symmetry.space_group_name_H-M   'P 1'
#
loop_
_entity.id
_entity.type
_entity.pdbx_description
1 polymer ?
#
loop_
_entity_poly.entity_id
_entity_poly.type
_entity_poly.pdbx_seq_one_letter_code
_entity_poly.pdbx_strand_id
1 'polypeptide(L)'
;MFYGTSTKPGAKWMDPFYFMMNPMPAYRVEFLSHAATSPAENGGRDDSIDVANRVQRELGKALGFELTGLTRKDKYMMLAGNEGVVPAAPNKS
;
A
#
# COMPACT_ATOMS: atom_id res chain seq x y z
N MET A 1 -12.71 -15.88 -3.46
CA MET A 1 -12.87 -14.49 -2.99
C MET A 1 -12.28 -13.57 -4.03
N PHE A 2 -13.05 -12.60 -4.50
CA PHE A 2 -12.63 -11.59 -5.48
C PHE A 2 -12.00 -10.40 -4.75
N TYR A 3 -10.83 -9.96 -5.22
CA TYR A 3 -10.09 -8.83 -4.65
C TYR A 3 -9.99 -7.71 -5.69
N GLY A 4 -10.88 -6.73 -5.58
CA GLY A 4 -10.83 -5.53 -6.39
C GLY A 4 -9.79 -4.56 -5.84
N THR A 5 -8.59 -4.56 -6.42
CA THR A 5 -7.59 -3.52 -6.14
C THR A 5 -6.88 -3.13 -7.43
N SER A 6 -7.45 -2.18 -8.19
CA SER A 6 -6.76 -1.69 -9.39
C SER A 6 -5.83 -0.50 -9.11
N THR A 7 -4.57 -0.66 -9.53
CA THR A 7 -3.57 0.43 -9.50
C THR A 7 -3.74 1.38 -10.70
N LYS A 8 -4.54 1.01 -11.71
CA LYS A 8 -4.84 1.85 -12.88
C LYS A 8 -6.03 2.77 -12.57
N PRO A 9 -5.90 4.11 -12.71
CA PRO A 9 -6.97 5.06 -12.36
C PRO A 9 -8.33 4.74 -12.99
N GLY A 10 -8.35 4.38 -14.27
CA GLY A 10 -9.59 4.07 -15.01
C GLY A 10 -10.27 2.74 -14.65
N ALA A 11 -9.64 1.92 -13.80
CA ALA A 11 -10.18 0.63 -13.39
C ALA A 11 -10.60 0.62 -11.91
N LYS A 12 -10.40 1.72 -11.17
CA LYS A 12 -10.79 1.85 -9.76
C LYS A 12 -12.29 1.73 -9.53
N TRP A 13 -13.11 2.12 -10.51
CA TRP A 13 -14.56 1.98 -10.42
C TRP A 13 -15.02 0.51 -10.35
N MET A 14 -14.16 -0.44 -10.74
CA MET A 14 -14.47 -1.87 -10.65
C MET A 14 -14.29 -2.43 -9.23
N ASP A 15 -13.64 -1.72 -8.32
CA ASP A 15 -13.36 -2.24 -6.97
C ASP A 15 -14.67 -2.57 -6.20
N PRO A 16 -15.72 -1.73 -6.19
CA PRO A 16 -17.02 -2.08 -5.60
C PRO A 16 -17.72 -3.24 -6.31
N PHE A 17 -17.57 -3.34 -7.64
CA PHE A 17 -18.17 -4.42 -8.43
C PHE A 17 -17.58 -5.78 -8.06
N TYR A 18 -16.25 -5.90 -7.98
CA TYR A 18 -15.58 -7.11 -7.51
C TYR A 18 -15.92 -7.44 -6.06
N PHE A 19 -16.07 -6.43 -5.21
CA PHE A 19 -16.47 -6.64 -3.82
C PHE A 19 -17.85 -7.30 -3.72
N MET A 20 -18.84 -6.82 -4.50
CA MET A 20 -20.20 -7.35 -4.53
C MET A 20 -20.31 -8.76 -5.13
N MET A 21 -19.33 -9.23 -5.90
CA MET A 21 -19.30 -10.60 -6.39
C MET A 21 -19.00 -11.64 -5.30
N ASN A 22 -18.51 -11.22 -4.13
CA ASN A 22 -18.29 -12.14 -3.03
C ASN A 22 -19.66 -12.54 -2.42
N PRO A 23 -19.99 -13.84 -2.29
CA PRO A 23 -21.28 -14.28 -1.75
C PRO A 23 -21.58 -13.77 -0.33
N MET A 24 -20.53 -13.53 0.45
CA MET A 24 -20.59 -12.94 1.79
C MET A 24 -19.49 -11.87 1.91
N PRO A 25 -19.78 -10.61 1.51
CA PRO A 25 -18.83 -9.53 1.63
C PRO A 25 -18.67 -9.17 3.12
N ALA A 26 -17.46 -9.30 3.65
CA ALA A 26 -17.14 -8.95 5.03
C ALA A 26 -15.76 -8.30 5.12
N TYR A 27 -15.60 -7.36 6.05
CA TYR A 27 -14.32 -6.78 6.42
C TYR A 27 -13.97 -7.20 7.85
N ARG A 28 -12.72 -7.61 8.08
CA ARG A 28 -12.15 -7.78 9.41
C ARG A 28 -11.16 -6.66 9.66
N VAL A 29 -11.36 -5.91 10.73
CA VAL A 29 -10.46 -4.85 11.15
C VAL A 29 -9.75 -5.30 12.41
N GLU A 30 -8.44 -5.19 12.42
CA GLU A 30 -7.58 -5.50 13.57
C GLU A 30 -6.65 -4.32 13.81
N PHE A 31 -6.60 -3.84 15.05
CA PHE A 31 -5.72 -2.74 15.44
C PHE A 31 -4.42 -3.31 15.99
N LEU A 32 -3.31 -2.98 15.33
CA LEU A 32 -1.97 -3.33 15.79
C LEU A 32 -1.46 -2.32 16.82
N SER A 33 -0.44 -2.73 17.59
CA SER A 33 0.28 -1.82 18.48
C SER A 33 0.86 -0.64 17.71
N HIS A 34 0.93 0.53 18.36
CA HIS A 34 1.47 1.74 17.74
C HIS A 34 2.88 1.50 17.20
N ALA A 35 3.12 1.88 15.95
CA ALA A 35 4.47 1.89 15.41
C ALA A 35 5.27 2.97 16.14
N ALA A 36 6.44 2.62 16.67
CA ALA A 36 7.32 3.62 17.28
C ALA A 36 7.73 4.64 16.22
N THR A 37 7.30 5.88 16.38
CA THR A 37 7.64 7.02 15.50
C THR A 37 8.75 7.89 16.08
N SER A 38 9.27 7.55 17.27
CA SER A 38 10.37 8.28 17.87
C SER A 38 11.61 8.10 17.01
N PRO A 39 12.33 9.18 16.65
CA PRO A 39 13.65 9.04 16.06
C PRO A 39 14.51 8.21 17.03
N ALA A 40 15.27 7.24 16.51
CA ALA A 40 16.27 6.52 17.29
C ALA A 40 17.03 7.52 18.19
N GLU A 41 17.24 7.16 19.46
CA GLU A 41 17.85 8.00 20.52
C GLU A 41 19.26 8.55 20.17
N ASN A 42 19.80 8.20 18.99
CA ASN A 42 21.11 8.60 18.48
C ASN A 42 21.06 9.72 17.41
N GLY A 43 20.15 10.69 17.51
CA GLY A 43 20.25 11.96 16.78
C GLY A 43 20.20 11.88 15.24
N GLY A 44 19.92 10.72 14.67
CA GLY A 44 19.66 10.54 13.24
C GLY A 44 18.17 10.67 12.96
N ARG A 45 17.79 11.38 11.90
CA ARG A 45 16.46 11.20 11.32
C ARG A 45 16.35 9.72 10.96
N ASP A 46 15.48 8.96 11.63
CA ASP A 46 15.08 7.66 11.10
C ASP A 46 14.56 7.91 9.69
N ASP A 47 15.17 7.24 8.71
CA ASP A 47 14.78 7.39 7.32
C ASP A 47 13.31 6.96 7.22
N SER A 48 12.47 7.81 6.62
CA SER A 48 11.05 7.52 6.40
C SER A 48 10.85 6.16 5.72
N ILE A 49 11.84 5.75 4.92
CA ILE A 49 11.93 4.44 4.28
C ILE A 49 12.03 3.31 5.31
N ASP A 50 12.87 3.43 6.33
CA ASP A 50 13.06 2.40 7.36
C ASP A 50 11.80 2.22 8.22
N VAL A 51 11.16 3.33 8.59
CA VAL A 51 9.87 3.31 9.30
C VAL A 51 8.81 2.63 8.43
N ALA A 52 8.71 2.99 7.14
CA ALA A 52 7.76 2.36 6.22
C ALA A 52 8.01 0.85 6.07
N ASN A 53 9.27 0.43 5.94
CA ASN A 53 9.65 -0.99 5.85
C ASN A 53 9.30 -1.75 7.14
N ARG A 54 9.46 -1.14 8.32
CA ARG A 54 9.05 -1.73 9.60
C ARG A 54 7.53 -1.89 9.68
N VAL A 55 6.77 -0.85 9.34
CA VAL A 55 5.29 -0.91 9.34
C VAL A 55 4.78 -1.97 8.37
N GLN A 56 5.33 -2.04 7.16
CA GLN A 56 4.99 -3.08 6.19
C GLN A 56 5.27 -4.49 6.73
N ARG A 57 6.35 -4.67 7.49
CA ARG A 57 6.69 -5.97 8.12
C ARG A 57 5.66 -6.40 9.14
N GLU A 58 5.25 -5.50 10.01
CA GLU A 58 4.23 -5.78 11.03
C GLU A 58 2.86 -6.06 10.39
N LEU A 59 2.47 -5.30 9.37
CA LEU A 59 1.23 -5.56 8.61
C LEU A 59 1.28 -6.90 7.89
N GLY A 60 2.40 -7.25 7.25
CA GLY A 60 2.60 -8.53 6.57
C GLY A 60 2.41 -9.71 7.54
N LYS A 61 3.06 -9.65 8.72
CA LYS A 61 2.90 -10.67 9.76
C LYS A 61 1.46 -10.81 10.23
N ALA A 62 0.80 -9.69 10.54
CA ALA A 62 -0.58 -9.70 11.04
C ALA A 62 -1.59 -10.26 10.04
N LEU A 63 -1.36 -10.00 8.75
CA LEU A 63 -2.23 -10.48 7.66
C LEU A 63 -1.81 -11.83 7.08
N GLY A 64 -0.68 -12.40 7.50
CA GLY A 64 -0.13 -13.64 6.96
C GLY A 64 0.47 -13.52 5.55
N PHE A 65 0.95 -12.33 5.18
CA PHE A 65 1.60 -12.07 3.88
C PHE A 65 3.12 -11.96 4.01
N GLU A 66 3.79 -12.43 2.97
CA GLU A 66 5.23 -12.20 2.78
C GLU A 66 5.45 -10.87 2.05
N LEU A 67 6.45 -10.10 2.49
CA LEU A 67 6.79 -8.85 1.84
C LEU A 67 7.45 -9.10 0.50
N THR A 68 7.08 -8.32 -0.49
CA THR A 68 7.76 -8.34 -1.77
C THR A 68 9.09 -7.59 -1.67
N GLY A 69 10.17 -8.16 -2.22
CA GLY A 69 11.45 -7.49 -2.42
C GLY A 69 11.45 -6.49 -3.58
N LEU A 70 10.26 -6.12 -4.08
CA LEU A 70 10.08 -5.28 -5.26
C LEU A 70 10.25 -3.80 -4.89
N THR A 71 10.90 -3.04 -5.78
CA THR A 71 10.96 -1.58 -5.63
C THR A 71 9.61 -0.95 -5.95
N ARG A 72 9.45 0.35 -5.64
CA ARG A 72 8.26 1.11 -6.08
C ARG A 72 8.05 0.99 -7.59
N LYS A 73 9.10 1.19 -8.38
CA LYS A 73 9.04 1.11 -9.85
C LYS A 73 8.55 -0.26 -10.31
N ASP A 74 9.08 -1.34 -9.75
CA ASP A 74 8.70 -2.71 -10.13
C ASP A 74 7.23 -2.99 -9.83
N LYS A 75 6.74 -2.55 -8.66
CA LYS A 75 5.31 -2.71 -8.28
C LYS A 75 4.39 -2.00 -9.26
N TYR A 76 4.70 -0.75 -9.61
CA TYR A 76 3.87 0.02 -10.54
C TYR A 76 3.95 -0.54 -11.96
N MET A 77 5.12 -1.03 -12.39
CA MET A 77 5.25 -1.67 -13.70
C MET A 77 4.40 -2.94 -13.76
N MET A 78 4.46 -3.78 -12.73
CA MET A 78 3.67 -5.01 -12.64
C MET A 78 2.16 -4.74 -12.57
N LEU A 79 1.72 -3.76 -11.78
CA LEU A 79 0.29 -3.55 -11.48
C LEU A 79 -0.40 -2.56 -12.43
N ALA A 80 0.33 -1.57 -12.93
CA ALA A 80 -0.22 -0.47 -13.71
C ALA A 80 0.42 -0.31 -15.09
N GLY A 81 1.53 -0.98 -15.37
CA GLY A 81 2.29 -0.81 -16.63
C GLY A 81 2.95 0.56 -16.74
N ASN A 82 3.24 1.22 -15.62
CA ASN A 82 3.95 2.50 -15.57
C ASN A 82 4.95 2.53 -14.42
N GLU A 83 5.83 3.54 -14.36
CA GLU A 83 6.86 3.63 -13.32
C GLU A 83 6.35 4.24 -11.99
N GLY A 84 5.04 4.47 -11.87
CA GLY A 84 4.45 5.17 -10.72
C GLY A 84 4.75 6.66 -10.70
N VAL A 85 5.07 7.26 -11.85
CA VAL A 85 5.25 8.72 -11.96
C VAL A 85 3.88 9.37 -12.06
N VAL A 86 3.59 10.30 -11.15
CA VAL A 86 2.38 11.12 -11.21
C VAL A 86 2.77 12.43 -11.91
N PRO A 87 2.08 12.82 -13.00
CA PRO A 87 2.30 14.12 -13.62
C PRO A 87 2.10 15.24 -12.60
N ALA A 88 2.97 16.25 -12.61
CA ALA A 88 2.76 17.45 -11.80
C ALA A 88 1.40 18.06 -12.16
N ALA A 89 0.63 18.48 -11.15
CA ALA A 89 -0.63 19.17 -11.40
C ALA A 89 -0.35 20.42 -12.24
N PRO A 90 -1.19 20.73 -13.26
CA PRO A 90 -1.00 21.94 -14.04
C PRO A 90 -1.08 23.16 -13.11
N ASN A 91 -0.13 24.09 -13.27
CA ASN A 91 -0.19 25.37 -12.58
C ASN A 91 -1.51 26.04 -12.93
N LYS A 92 -2.33 26.33 -11.91
CA LYS A 92 -3.51 27.17 -12.08
C LYS A 92 -3.01 28.60 -12.30
N SER A 93 -2.96 29.02 -13.56
CA SER A 93 -2.79 30.42 -13.97
C SER A 93 -4.07 31.20 -13.74
#